data_AF-A0A7N0V5B9-F1
#
_entry.id   AF-A0A7N0V5B9-F1
#
_cell.length_a   1.000
_cell.length_b   1.000
_cell.length_c   1.000
_cell.angle_alpha   90.00
_cell.angle_beta   90.00
_cell.angle_gamma   90.00
#
_symmetry.space_group_name_H-M   'P 1'
#
loop_
_entity.id
_entity.type
_entity.pdbx_description
1 polymer ?
#
loop_
_entity_poly.entity_id
_entity_poly.type
_entity_poly.pdbx_seq_one_letter_code
_entity_poly.pdbx_strand_id
1 'polypeptide(L)'
;MSIWQSEDDVIDCIDIYQQPAFDHPLLKDHKIEMVPPQMLEPNASGMPVFYQKWRKSEECPEGTVPIKRLDEVDEELIMKMKRGGPFNNVSFNSVDGFVHEYSTVRAEDGTYYGTKFAVTLWNPHVEPKELSLGQTWLVAGPNEEINTIEVGWLVLPPLFKDLNTRFFIFWTSNGYKNGCYNLLCPGFVQVSRKVIPGDVLAPLSKYGSKSYDIQISVYKAKGNWWLELGGEVVGYWPAKIFTHLSGSANQVQWGGEIVNTRTNGHHTTTQMGSGHFASERYSKAALFYNLQLNTIEDSPTFQRPRYVFPLSVSNGNCYSLLRAQYQKNFGDHFFYGGPGYSRSCP
;
A
#
# COMPACT_ATOMS: atom_id res chain seq x y z
N MET A 1 -26.04 13.48 -3.35
CA MET A 1 -24.93 13.36 -2.39
C MET A 1 -25.52 12.91 -1.08
N SER A 2 -25.19 11.70 -0.63
CA SER A 2 -25.50 11.24 0.73
C SER A 2 -24.23 11.32 1.56
N ILE A 3 -24.35 11.83 2.78
CA ILE A 3 -23.23 12.02 3.72
C ILE A 3 -23.43 11.02 4.84
N TRP A 4 -22.40 10.25 5.13
CA TRP A 4 -22.35 9.39 6.29
C TRP A 4 -21.30 9.90 7.27
N GLN A 5 -21.59 9.84 8.56
CA GLN A 5 -20.72 10.33 9.61
C GLN A 5 -20.58 9.27 10.72
N SER A 6 -19.34 8.91 11.04
CA SER A 6 -18.98 8.29 12.31
C SER A 6 -18.42 9.33 13.27
N GLU A 7 -18.15 8.91 14.52
CA GLU A 7 -17.48 9.73 15.52
C GLU A 7 -16.15 10.33 15.03
N ASP A 8 -15.43 9.66 14.11
CA ASP A 8 -14.09 10.08 13.68
C ASP A 8 -14.00 10.44 12.18
N ASP A 9 -14.88 9.90 11.34
CA ASP A 9 -14.73 9.97 9.88
C ASP A 9 -16.04 10.36 9.18
N VAL A 10 -15.95 11.27 8.20
CA VAL A 10 -17.03 11.66 7.27
C VAL A 10 -16.80 11.03 5.90
N ILE A 11 -17.83 10.41 5.34
CA ILE A 11 -17.80 9.73 4.05
C ILE A 11 -18.88 10.34 3.13
N ASP A 12 -18.44 10.76 1.96
CA ASP A 12 -19.30 11.28 0.91
C ASP A 12 -19.54 10.19 -0.14
N CYS A 13 -20.80 9.83 -0.38
CA CYS A 13 -21.17 9.05 -1.56
C CYS A 13 -21.37 10.01 -2.73
N ILE A 14 -20.42 10.00 -3.64
CA ILE A 14 -20.40 10.87 -4.81
C ILE A 14 -20.77 10.09 -6.07
N ASP A 15 -21.39 10.77 -7.04
CA ASP A 15 -21.71 10.16 -8.32
C ASP A 15 -20.44 9.58 -8.97
N ILE A 16 -20.53 8.37 -9.51
CA ILE A 16 -19.37 7.66 -10.05
C ILE A 16 -18.68 8.44 -11.17
N TYR A 17 -19.38 9.31 -11.91
CA TYR A 17 -18.84 10.16 -12.96
C TYR A 17 -18.29 11.51 -12.46
N GLN A 18 -18.49 11.82 -11.18
CA GLN A 18 -18.02 13.06 -10.53
C GLN A 18 -16.85 12.82 -9.58
N GLN A 19 -16.26 11.61 -9.61
CA GLN A 19 -15.12 11.28 -8.76
C GLN A 19 -13.83 12.00 -9.17
N PRO A 20 -12.91 12.23 -8.21
CA PRO A 20 -11.67 12.97 -8.45
C PRO A 20 -10.85 12.44 -9.63
N ALA A 21 -10.97 11.15 -9.96
CA ALA A 21 -10.31 10.54 -11.11
C ALA A 21 -10.36 11.40 -12.39
N PHE A 22 -11.52 12.02 -12.67
CA PHE A 22 -11.77 12.69 -13.94
C PHE A 22 -11.27 14.13 -14.02
N ASP A 23 -10.75 14.69 -12.92
CA ASP A 23 -10.00 15.94 -12.98
C ASP A 23 -8.63 15.75 -13.65
N HIS A 24 -8.20 14.50 -13.86
CA HIS A 24 -6.97 14.19 -14.57
C HIS A 24 -7.14 14.50 -16.06
N PRO A 25 -6.24 15.29 -16.70
CA PRO A 25 -6.43 15.75 -18.08
C PRO A 25 -6.64 14.62 -19.11
N LEU A 26 -6.00 13.47 -18.89
CA LEU A 26 -6.11 12.29 -19.77
C LEU A 26 -7.39 11.45 -19.54
N LEU A 27 -8.17 11.75 -18.49
CA LEU A 27 -9.33 10.96 -18.08
C LEU A 27 -10.68 11.66 -18.32
N LYS A 28 -10.73 12.88 -18.86
CA LYS A 28 -11.97 13.65 -19.04
C LYS A 28 -13.10 12.90 -19.75
N ASP A 29 -12.78 12.15 -20.80
CA ASP A 29 -13.73 11.36 -21.59
C ASP A 29 -13.57 9.84 -21.34
N HIS A 30 -13.02 9.46 -20.19
CA HIS A 30 -12.73 8.07 -19.89
C HIS A 30 -14.01 7.27 -19.65
N LYS A 31 -14.18 6.18 -20.39
CA LYS A 31 -15.29 5.25 -20.17
C LYS A 31 -14.98 4.35 -18.97
N ILE A 32 -15.86 4.39 -17.98
CA ILE A 32 -15.73 3.57 -16.76
C ILE A 32 -15.95 2.10 -17.11
N GLU A 33 -15.03 1.25 -16.67
CA GLU A 33 -15.16 -0.20 -16.67
C GLU A 33 -15.49 -0.62 -15.24
N MET A 34 -16.64 -1.26 -15.02
CA MET A 34 -17.10 -1.59 -13.66
C MET A 34 -16.45 -2.84 -13.09
N VAL A 35 -15.96 -3.73 -13.96
CA VAL A 35 -15.35 -5.01 -13.58
C VAL A 35 -14.16 -5.31 -14.49
N PRO A 36 -13.13 -5.98 -13.97
CA PRO A 36 -12.04 -6.49 -14.78
C PRO A 36 -12.56 -7.55 -15.76
N PRO A 37 -11.86 -7.75 -16.90
CA PRO A 37 -12.25 -8.73 -17.92
C PRO A 37 -12.31 -10.16 -17.42
N GLN A 38 -11.46 -10.51 -16.45
CA GLN A 38 -11.45 -11.78 -15.77
C GLN A 38 -11.27 -11.49 -14.29
N MET A 39 -12.24 -11.94 -13.49
CA MET A 39 -12.16 -11.85 -12.04
C MET A 39 -11.13 -12.84 -11.52
N LEU A 40 -10.42 -12.45 -10.46
CA LEU A 40 -9.63 -13.43 -9.71
C LEU A 40 -10.56 -14.38 -8.97
N GLU A 41 -10.22 -15.67 -9.03
CA GLU A 41 -10.93 -16.68 -8.26
C GLU A 41 -10.89 -16.31 -6.76
N PRO A 42 -12.05 -16.27 -6.07
CA PRO A 42 -12.10 -16.08 -4.64
C PRO A 42 -11.26 -17.18 -3.97
N ASN A 43 -10.42 -16.82 -3.00
CA ASN A 43 -9.74 -17.86 -2.23
C ASN A 43 -10.80 -18.73 -1.52
N ALA A 44 -10.57 -20.05 -1.52
CA ALA A 44 -11.46 -21.06 -0.91
C ALA A 44 -11.71 -20.87 0.61
N SER A 45 -11.09 -19.90 1.25
CA SER A 45 -11.22 -19.58 2.68
C SER A 45 -12.43 -18.71 3.04
N GLY A 46 -13.21 -18.21 2.06
CA GLY A 46 -14.39 -17.36 2.33
C GLY A 46 -14.00 -15.95 2.82
N MET A 47 -14.40 -14.91 2.09
CA MET A 47 -14.09 -13.51 2.45
C MET A 47 -15.13 -12.92 3.41
N PRO A 48 -14.78 -11.94 4.28
CA PRO A 48 -13.45 -11.37 4.55
C PRO A 48 -12.97 -11.55 6.01
N VAL A 49 -11.65 -11.65 6.22
CA VAL A 49 -11.02 -11.66 7.57
C VAL A 49 -10.82 -10.23 8.12
N PHE A 50 -11.05 -9.20 7.28
CA PHE A 50 -11.04 -7.78 7.65
C PHE A 50 -12.34 -7.06 7.24
N TYR A 51 -12.64 -5.95 7.91
CA TYR A 51 -13.64 -4.98 7.53
C TYR A 51 -13.06 -3.58 7.69
N GLN A 52 -13.60 -2.64 6.93
CA GLN A 52 -13.36 -1.23 7.18
C GLN A 52 -14.42 -0.70 8.15
N LYS A 53 -14.05 0.22 9.06
CA LYS A 53 -14.94 0.66 10.16
C LYS A 53 -16.32 1.10 9.63
N TRP A 54 -16.35 1.78 8.48
CA TRP A 54 -17.59 2.22 7.84
C TRP A 54 -18.49 1.09 7.31
N ARG A 55 -17.90 -0.06 6.98
CA ARG A 55 -18.61 -1.23 6.45
C ARG A 55 -19.56 -1.86 7.47
N LYS A 56 -19.42 -1.52 8.77
CA LYS A 56 -20.40 -1.89 9.80
C LYS A 56 -21.76 -1.22 9.61
N SER A 57 -21.85 -0.21 8.74
CA SER A 57 -22.98 0.71 8.69
C SER A 57 -23.65 0.83 7.32
N GLU A 58 -22.98 0.69 6.17
CA GLU A 58 -23.64 0.74 4.84
C GLU A 58 -22.65 0.52 3.68
N GLU A 59 -23.19 0.31 2.47
CA GLU A 59 -22.51 0.52 1.18
C GLU A 59 -23.09 1.79 0.53
N CYS A 60 -22.32 2.54 -0.25
CA CYS A 60 -22.87 3.70 -0.95
C CYS A 60 -23.98 3.29 -1.92
N PRO A 61 -24.97 4.15 -2.23
CA PRO A 61 -26.02 3.85 -3.21
C PRO A 61 -25.47 3.44 -4.58
N GLU A 62 -26.28 2.74 -5.36
CA GLU A 62 -25.93 2.40 -6.74
C GLU A 62 -25.63 3.66 -7.57
N GLY A 63 -24.62 3.57 -8.44
CA GLY A 63 -24.14 4.72 -9.22
C GLY A 63 -23.26 5.70 -8.45
N THR A 64 -22.92 5.41 -7.19
CA THR A 64 -22.03 6.27 -6.39
C THR A 64 -20.83 5.52 -5.83
N VAL A 65 -19.76 6.24 -5.46
CA VAL A 65 -18.58 5.69 -4.78
C VAL A 65 -18.31 6.43 -3.47
N PRO A 66 -17.91 5.72 -2.41
CA PRO A 66 -17.58 6.32 -1.13
C PRO A 66 -16.21 7.00 -1.17
N ILE A 67 -16.15 8.26 -0.74
CA ILE A 67 -14.92 9.02 -0.58
C ILE A 67 -14.84 9.54 0.85
N LYS A 68 -13.73 9.24 1.52
CA LYS A 68 -13.43 9.82 2.83
C LYS A 68 -13.11 11.30 2.67
N ARG A 69 -13.81 12.15 3.41
CA ARG A 69 -13.43 13.54 3.58
C ARG A 69 -12.24 13.63 4.51
N LEU A 70 -11.25 14.43 4.11
CA LEU A 70 -10.11 14.78 4.95
C LEU A 70 -10.31 16.18 5.49
N ASP A 71 -9.90 16.38 6.74
CA ASP A 71 -9.76 17.71 7.33
C ASP A 71 -8.61 18.47 6.65
N GLU A 72 -8.37 19.71 7.07
CA GLU A 72 -7.27 20.53 6.56
C GLU A 72 -5.92 19.79 6.66
N VAL A 73 -5.32 19.55 5.50
CA VAL A 73 -4.06 18.83 5.35
C VAL A 73 -2.91 19.82 5.26
N ASP A 74 -1.84 19.56 6.00
CA ASP A 74 -0.57 20.27 5.82
C ASP A 74 0.12 19.73 4.56
N GLU A 75 -0.21 20.32 3.41
CA GLU A 75 0.29 19.86 2.12
C GLU A 75 1.82 19.91 2.02
N GLU A 76 2.46 20.90 2.64
CA GLU A 76 3.92 21.04 2.64
C GLU A 76 4.57 19.88 3.40
N LEU A 77 4.05 19.55 4.58
CA LEU A 77 4.53 18.41 5.36
C LEU A 77 4.32 17.10 4.60
N ILE A 78 3.13 16.90 4.02
CA ILE A 78 2.86 15.69 3.23
C ILE A 78 3.80 15.61 2.02
N MET A 79 4.10 16.72 1.34
CA MET A 79 5.08 16.72 0.24
C MET A 79 6.48 16.32 0.69
N LYS A 80 6.94 16.74 1.88
CA LYS A 80 8.26 16.34 2.41
C LYS A 80 8.34 14.85 2.74
N MET A 81 7.20 14.24 3.07
CA MET A 81 7.08 12.81 3.34
C MET A 81 6.82 11.98 2.08
N LYS A 82 6.51 12.61 0.93
CA LYS A 82 6.38 11.89 -0.34
C LYS A 82 7.77 11.52 -0.82
N ARG A 83 8.02 10.21 -0.93
CA ARG A 83 9.25 9.74 -1.50
C ARG A 83 9.13 8.38 -2.15
N GLY A 84 10.03 8.15 -3.10
CA GLY A 84 10.21 6.83 -3.64
C GLY A 84 10.81 5.83 -2.66
N GLY A 85 10.34 4.59 -2.78
CA GLY A 85 10.93 3.41 -2.17
C GLY A 85 12.39 3.18 -2.57
N PRO A 86 13.03 2.10 -2.11
CA PRO A 86 14.45 1.83 -2.34
C PRO A 86 14.67 1.30 -3.78
N PHE A 87 14.43 2.15 -4.77
CA PHE A 87 14.61 1.84 -6.18
C PHE A 87 16.08 2.04 -6.55
N ASN A 88 16.80 0.93 -6.76
CA ASN A 88 18.25 0.86 -6.99
C ASN A 88 19.10 1.32 -5.78
N ASN A 89 20.44 1.17 -5.87
CA ASN A 89 21.44 1.51 -4.83
C ASN A 89 21.56 3.02 -4.54
N VAL A 90 20.57 3.83 -4.91
CA VAL A 90 20.59 5.26 -4.66
C VAL A 90 19.95 5.50 -3.30
N SER A 91 20.77 5.90 -2.33
CA SER A 91 20.26 6.51 -1.11
C SER A 91 19.56 7.79 -1.54
N PHE A 92 18.24 7.75 -1.49
CA PHE A 92 17.44 8.95 -1.55
C PHE A 92 17.85 9.84 -0.34
N ASN A 93 18.70 10.85 -0.57
CA ASN A 93 19.24 11.76 0.46
C ASN A 93 18.13 12.47 1.22
N SER A 94 18.10 12.44 2.56
CA SER A 94 17.10 13.12 3.41
C SER A 94 16.56 14.43 2.81
N VAL A 95 15.24 14.54 2.61
CA VAL A 95 14.61 15.82 2.27
C VAL A 95 14.31 16.51 3.59
N ASP A 96 14.94 17.64 3.88
CA ASP A 96 14.66 18.47 5.07
C ASP A 96 14.63 17.69 6.41
N GLY A 97 15.47 16.65 6.54
CA GLY A 97 15.54 15.81 7.76
C GLY A 97 14.58 14.62 7.78
N PHE A 98 13.74 14.41 6.77
CA PHE A 98 12.88 13.24 6.62
C PHE A 98 13.67 12.09 5.96
N VAL A 99 14.14 11.15 6.77
CA VAL A 99 14.87 9.96 6.31
C VAL A 99 13.90 8.80 6.19
N HIS A 100 13.82 8.17 5.02
CA HIS A 100 13.02 6.96 4.84
C HIS A 100 13.90 5.74 5.12
N GLU A 101 13.40 4.80 5.91
CA GLU A 101 14.09 3.54 6.20
C GLU A 101 13.20 2.35 5.83
N TYR A 102 13.83 1.35 5.22
CA TYR A 102 13.14 0.26 4.54
C TYR A 102 13.53 -1.09 5.11
N SER A 103 12.58 -2.03 5.04
CA SER A 103 12.83 -3.47 5.12
C SER A 103 12.03 -4.15 4.02
N THR A 104 12.66 -4.39 2.86
CA THR A 104 11.97 -4.85 1.65
C THR A 104 12.58 -6.11 1.04
N VAL A 105 11.71 -6.80 0.31
CA VAL A 105 12.01 -7.92 -0.56
C VAL A 105 11.56 -7.55 -1.98
N ARG A 106 12.35 -7.91 -2.99
CA ARG A 106 12.10 -7.48 -4.37
C ARG A 106 12.18 -8.61 -5.39
N ALA A 107 11.37 -8.52 -6.43
CA ALA A 107 11.51 -9.26 -7.68
C ALA A 107 11.92 -8.25 -8.76
N GLU A 108 13.03 -8.51 -9.44
CA GLU A 108 13.69 -7.61 -10.38
C GLU A 108 14.01 -8.33 -11.68
N ASP A 109 14.39 -7.54 -12.70
CA ASP A 109 14.86 -8.01 -14.00
C ASP A 109 13.85 -8.89 -14.76
N GLY A 110 12.55 -8.63 -14.54
CA GLY A 110 11.45 -9.34 -15.19
C GLY A 110 10.39 -8.38 -15.74
N THR A 111 9.50 -8.92 -16.57
CA THR A 111 8.29 -8.23 -17.02
C THR A 111 7.13 -8.68 -16.14
N TYR A 112 6.57 -7.76 -15.36
CA TYR A 112 5.50 -8.03 -14.43
C TYR A 112 4.24 -7.26 -14.81
N TYR A 113 3.12 -7.99 -14.83
CA TYR A 113 1.78 -7.46 -15.06
C TYR A 113 0.94 -7.51 -13.79
N GLY A 114 1.55 -7.76 -12.63
CA GLY A 114 0.83 -7.75 -11.37
C GLY A 114 1.51 -8.49 -10.23
N THR A 115 0.95 -8.31 -9.05
CA THR A 115 1.29 -9.06 -7.83
C THR A 115 0.04 -9.39 -7.03
N LYS A 116 0.07 -10.53 -6.32
CA LYS A 116 -0.93 -10.96 -5.34
C LYS A 116 -0.19 -11.41 -4.09
N PHE A 117 -0.63 -10.94 -2.93
CA PHE A 117 -0.03 -11.26 -1.65
C PHE A 117 -1.01 -11.02 -0.50
N ALA A 118 -0.68 -11.55 0.68
CA ALA A 118 -1.33 -11.18 1.92
C ALA A 118 -0.33 -10.55 2.90
N VAL A 119 -0.80 -9.60 3.70
CA VAL A 119 0.00 -8.87 4.70
C VAL A 119 -0.76 -8.77 6.01
N THR A 120 -0.08 -9.06 7.12
CA THR A 120 -0.67 -8.91 8.46
C THR A 120 -0.88 -7.45 8.83
N LEU A 121 -2.00 -7.14 9.46
CA LEU A 121 -2.38 -5.81 9.93
C LEU A 121 -1.89 -5.57 11.37
N TRP A 122 -1.23 -4.45 11.61
CA TRP A 122 -0.70 -4.04 12.91
C TRP A 122 -0.96 -2.56 13.16
N ASN A 123 -0.93 -2.11 14.42
CA ASN A 123 -0.91 -0.69 14.78
C ASN A 123 0.43 -0.34 15.45
N PRO A 124 1.49 -0.07 14.66
CA PRO A 124 2.77 0.35 15.22
C PRO A 124 2.67 1.71 15.92
N HIS A 125 3.50 1.94 16.93
CA HIS A 125 3.73 3.29 17.43
C HIS A 125 4.39 4.16 16.34
N VAL A 126 3.93 5.40 16.17
CA VAL A 126 4.47 6.36 15.19
C VAL A 126 4.59 7.73 15.85
N GLU A 127 5.72 8.41 15.66
CA GLU A 127 5.92 9.78 16.13
C GLU A 127 5.05 10.79 15.35
N PRO A 128 4.69 11.95 15.94
CA PRO A 128 3.65 12.84 15.37
C PRO A 128 3.90 13.35 13.94
N LYS A 129 5.16 13.43 13.48
CA LYS A 129 5.55 13.94 12.15
C LYS A 129 6.12 12.84 11.24
N GLU A 130 5.80 11.60 11.55
CA GLU A 130 6.36 10.42 10.89
C GLU A 130 5.27 9.51 10.34
N LEU A 131 5.69 8.40 9.73
CA LEU A 131 4.80 7.38 9.21
C LEU A 131 5.39 5.99 9.37
N SER A 132 4.53 4.99 9.30
CA SER A 132 4.90 3.57 9.20
C SER A 132 3.94 2.84 8.26
N LEU A 133 4.50 2.09 7.30
CA LEU A 133 3.76 1.43 6.21
C LEU A 133 4.11 -0.07 6.16
N GLY A 134 3.14 -0.86 5.70
CA GLY A 134 3.37 -2.18 5.13
C GLY A 134 2.74 -2.24 3.74
N GLN A 135 3.56 -2.31 2.68
CA GLN A 135 3.09 -2.10 1.31
C GLN A 135 3.78 -2.95 0.22
N THR A 136 3.25 -2.85 -0.99
CA THR A 136 3.90 -3.26 -2.23
C THR A 136 4.18 -2.06 -3.13
N TRP A 137 5.19 -2.18 -3.98
CA TRP A 137 5.48 -1.27 -5.09
C TRP A 137 5.51 -2.05 -6.40
N LEU A 138 4.73 -1.63 -7.40
CA LEU A 138 4.97 -1.98 -8.80
C LEU A 138 5.70 -0.81 -9.44
N VAL A 139 6.85 -1.08 -10.05
CA VAL A 139 7.81 -0.04 -10.44
C VAL A 139 8.14 -0.18 -11.93
N ALA A 140 8.26 0.94 -12.63
CA ALA A 140 8.80 0.99 -13.99
C ALA A 140 9.48 2.33 -14.30
N GLY A 141 10.51 2.29 -15.13
CA GLY A 141 11.22 3.49 -15.60
C GLY A 141 12.48 3.85 -14.79
N PRO A 142 13.26 4.82 -15.29
CA PRO A 142 14.44 5.36 -14.60
C PRO A 142 14.03 6.25 -13.42
N ASN A 143 14.95 6.48 -12.46
CA ASN A 143 14.68 7.19 -11.22
C ASN A 143 14.03 8.59 -11.41
N GLU A 144 14.45 9.34 -12.43
CA GLU A 144 14.00 10.72 -12.70
C GLU A 144 12.55 10.80 -13.24
N GLU A 145 12.06 9.68 -13.79
CA GLU A 145 10.74 9.54 -14.41
C GLU A 145 9.97 8.34 -13.82
N ILE A 146 10.38 7.87 -12.64
CA ILE A 146 9.92 6.58 -12.13
C ILE A 146 8.41 6.57 -11.93
N ASN A 147 7.79 5.50 -12.42
CA ASN A 147 6.37 5.23 -12.25
C ASN A 147 6.21 4.22 -11.13
N THR A 148 5.29 4.48 -10.20
CA THR A 148 4.94 3.53 -9.14
C THR A 148 3.44 3.41 -8.96
N ILE A 149 3.01 2.20 -8.61
CA ILE A 149 1.72 1.92 -7.97
C ILE A 149 2.03 1.29 -6.63
N GLU A 150 1.45 1.85 -5.57
CA GLU A 150 1.75 1.54 -4.19
C GLU A 150 0.46 1.25 -3.43
N VAL A 151 0.42 0.11 -2.76
CA VAL A 151 -0.79 -0.37 -2.08
C VAL A 151 -0.43 -1.10 -0.80
N GLY A 152 -1.12 -0.79 0.28
CA GLY A 152 -0.85 -1.41 1.58
C GLY A 152 -1.71 -0.87 2.70
N TRP A 153 -1.17 -0.94 3.92
CA TRP A 153 -1.69 -0.24 5.08
C TRP A 153 -0.67 0.75 5.62
N LEU A 154 -1.15 1.80 6.27
CA LEU A 154 -0.31 2.83 6.87
C LEU A 154 -0.86 3.41 8.17
N VAL A 155 0.04 3.99 8.96
CA VAL A 155 -0.26 4.93 10.05
C VAL A 155 0.44 6.25 9.69
N LEU A 156 -0.34 7.31 9.45
CA LEU A 156 0.15 8.62 8.97
C LEU A 156 -0.59 9.76 9.71
N PRO A 157 -0.15 10.10 10.93
CA PRO A 157 -0.78 11.14 11.74
C PRO A 157 -0.83 12.52 11.07
N PRO A 158 0.21 12.96 10.30
CA PRO A 158 0.15 14.22 9.55
C PRO A 158 -1.08 14.36 8.63
N LEU A 159 -1.55 13.26 8.04
CA LEU A 159 -2.67 13.25 7.09
C LEU A 159 -4.02 13.01 7.78
N PHE A 160 -4.09 12.05 8.69
CA PHE A 160 -5.37 11.60 9.26
C PHE A 160 -5.67 12.15 10.65
N LYS A 161 -4.72 12.86 11.29
CA LYS A 161 -4.83 13.42 12.64
C LYS A 161 -5.17 12.38 13.73
N ASP A 162 -4.90 11.11 13.45
CA ASP A 162 -5.05 9.99 14.37
C ASP A 162 -3.89 9.00 14.25
N LEU A 163 -3.94 7.94 15.04
CA LEU A 163 -2.97 6.83 15.03
C LEU A 163 -3.62 5.52 14.56
N ASN A 164 -4.59 5.61 13.64
CA ASN A 164 -5.28 4.43 13.14
C ASN A 164 -4.55 3.82 11.95
N THR A 165 -4.47 2.48 11.91
CA THR A 165 -4.03 1.73 10.73
C THR A 165 -5.08 1.80 9.64
N ARG A 166 -4.74 2.41 8.50
CA ARG A 166 -5.65 2.66 7.39
C ARG A 166 -5.18 1.98 6.11
N PHE A 167 -6.12 1.53 5.30
CA PHE A 167 -5.82 1.08 3.94
C PHE A 167 -5.39 2.28 3.10
N PHE A 168 -4.41 2.13 2.22
CA PHE A 168 -4.03 3.21 1.33
C PHE A 168 -3.65 2.74 -0.06
N ILE A 169 -3.74 3.70 -0.98
CA ILE A 169 -3.13 3.64 -2.29
C ILE A 169 -2.26 4.88 -2.51
N PHE A 170 -1.22 4.76 -3.32
CA PHE A 170 -0.41 5.87 -3.82
C PHE A 170 0.06 5.53 -5.24
N TRP A 171 0.28 6.54 -6.07
CA TRP A 171 0.90 6.34 -7.38
C TRP A 171 1.58 7.62 -7.86
N THR A 172 2.63 7.45 -8.67
CA THR A 172 3.31 8.52 -9.42
C THR A 172 3.58 8.06 -10.84
N SER A 173 3.63 9.00 -11.78
CA SER A 173 4.02 8.76 -13.17
C SER A 173 5.25 9.56 -13.62
N ASN A 174 5.92 10.27 -12.71
CA ASN A 174 7.00 11.18 -13.08
C ASN A 174 8.07 11.38 -11.98
N GLY A 175 8.40 10.32 -11.25
CA GLY A 175 9.44 10.35 -10.22
C GLY A 175 9.07 11.14 -8.97
N TYR A 176 7.84 10.98 -8.48
CA TYR A 176 7.32 11.61 -7.27
C TYR A 176 7.22 13.14 -7.34
N LYS A 177 7.33 13.73 -8.54
CA LYS A 177 6.98 15.14 -8.78
C LYS A 177 5.46 15.33 -8.73
N ASN A 178 4.71 14.30 -9.11
CA ASN A 178 3.28 14.14 -8.89
C ASN A 178 3.02 13.00 -7.89
N GLY A 179 1.74 12.73 -7.66
CA GLY A 179 1.29 11.67 -6.78
C GLY A 179 0.93 12.17 -5.39
N CYS A 180 -0.05 11.51 -4.80
CA CYS A 180 -0.42 11.71 -3.41
C CYS A 180 -1.24 10.52 -2.92
N TYR A 181 -1.47 10.48 -1.60
CA TYR A 181 -2.19 9.39 -0.97
C TYR A 181 -3.66 9.38 -1.34
N ASN A 182 -4.19 8.18 -1.57
CA ASN A 182 -5.60 7.92 -1.81
C ASN A 182 -6.14 8.70 -3.00
N LEU A 183 -7.31 9.31 -2.82
CA LEU A 183 -8.04 10.02 -3.88
C LEU A 183 -7.77 11.53 -3.86
N LEU A 184 -6.73 11.97 -3.13
CA LEU A 184 -6.32 13.38 -3.09
C LEU A 184 -5.81 13.88 -4.46
N CYS A 185 -5.42 12.97 -5.34
CA CYS A 185 -4.93 13.29 -6.68
C CYS A 185 -5.77 12.56 -7.71
N PRO A 186 -6.06 13.19 -8.84
CA PRO A 186 -6.91 12.61 -9.85
C PRO A 186 -6.14 11.55 -10.64
N GLY A 187 -6.73 10.36 -10.85
CA GLY A 187 -6.17 9.33 -11.74
C GLY A 187 -6.58 7.90 -11.40
N PHE A 188 -6.97 7.62 -10.16
CA PHE A 188 -7.54 6.34 -9.77
C PHE A 188 -9.06 6.34 -9.96
N VAL A 189 -9.57 5.45 -10.80
CA VAL A 189 -11.01 5.27 -11.03
C VAL A 189 -11.52 4.24 -10.02
N GLN A 190 -12.19 4.70 -8.97
CA GLN A 190 -12.87 3.85 -8.00
C GLN A 190 -14.20 3.34 -8.59
N VAL A 191 -14.48 2.06 -8.32
CA VAL A 191 -15.74 1.40 -8.73
C VAL A 191 -16.43 0.70 -7.56
N SER A 192 -15.69 0.37 -6.49
CA SER A 192 -16.29 -0.24 -5.31
C SER A 192 -17.19 0.76 -4.59
N ARG A 193 -18.37 0.26 -4.21
CA ARG A 193 -19.32 0.92 -3.31
C ARG A 193 -19.04 0.60 -1.83
N LYS A 194 -17.98 -0.15 -1.53
CA LYS A 194 -17.73 -0.78 -0.21
C LYS A 194 -16.31 -0.59 0.32
N VAL A 195 -15.33 -0.31 -0.52
CA VAL A 195 -13.95 -0.08 -0.10
C VAL A 195 -13.58 1.38 -0.27
N ILE A 196 -13.02 1.98 0.78
CA ILE A 196 -12.56 3.37 0.81
C ILE A 196 -11.05 3.41 1.02
N PRO A 197 -10.27 3.88 0.02
CA PRO A 197 -8.88 4.27 0.26
C PRO A 197 -8.80 5.33 1.37
N GLY A 198 -8.02 5.06 2.41
CA GLY A 198 -7.88 5.91 3.60
C GLY A 198 -8.77 5.55 4.79
N ASP A 199 -9.67 4.56 4.68
CA ASP A 199 -10.46 4.13 5.86
C ASP A 199 -9.73 3.11 6.75
N VAL A 200 -10.11 3.10 8.02
CA VAL A 200 -9.54 2.27 9.09
C VAL A 200 -9.73 0.79 8.79
N LEU A 201 -8.66 0.01 8.92
CA LEU A 201 -8.67 -1.43 8.81
C LEU A 201 -8.87 -2.07 10.18
N ALA A 202 -9.75 -3.08 10.25
CA ALA A 202 -9.98 -3.86 11.45
C ALA A 202 -10.41 -5.30 11.12
N PRO A 203 -10.28 -6.25 12.04
CA PRO A 203 -9.49 -6.18 13.27
C PRO A 203 -7.97 -6.21 13.00
N LEU A 204 -7.17 -5.82 13.99
CA LEU A 204 -5.71 -5.79 13.92
C LEU A 204 -5.08 -6.96 14.69
N SER A 205 -3.92 -7.41 14.24
CA SER A 205 -3.12 -8.44 14.90
C SER A 205 -2.67 -8.01 16.29
N LYS A 206 -2.49 -8.98 17.18
CA LYS A 206 -1.94 -8.76 18.52
C LYS A 206 -0.76 -9.67 18.77
N TYR A 207 0.26 -9.15 19.45
CA TYR A 207 1.46 -9.88 19.79
C TYR A 207 1.16 -11.19 20.53
N GLY A 208 1.71 -12.30 20.04
CA GLY A 208 1.55 -13.64 20.58
C GLY A 208 0.13 -14.20 20.49
N SER A 209 -0.74 -13.61 19.67
CA SER A 209 -2.16 -13.99 19.56
C SER A 209 -2.59 -14.23 18.11
N LYS A 210 -3.90 -14.12 17.85
CA LYS A 210 -4.46 -14.25 16.51
C LYS A 210 -3.94 -13.12 15.61
N SER A 211 -3.35 -13.52 14.48
CA SER A 211 -3.00 -12.61 13.39
C SER A 211 -4.21 -12.35 12.53
N TYR A 212 -4.31 -11.11 12.06
CA TYR A 212 -5.29 -10.67 11.07
C TYR A 212 -4.55 -10.06 9.88
N ASP A 213 -5.11 -10.22 8.69
CA ASP A 213 -4.45 -9.90 7.44
C ASP A 213 -5.43 -9.35 6.40
N ILE A 214 -4.84 -8.74 5.38
CA ILE A 214 -5.51 -8.35 4.14
C ILE A 214 -4.82 -9.04 2.97
N GLN A 215 -5.61 -9.48 2.00
CA GLN A 215 -5.09 -9.90 0.70
C GLN A 215 -5.23 -8.74 -0.29
N ILE A 216 -4.15 -8.44 -1.00
CA ILE A 216 -4.08 -7.40 -2.02
C ILE A 216 -3.67 -8.05 -3.34
N SER A 217 -4.37 -7.69 -4.42
CA SER A 217 -3.95 -7.99 -5.78
C SER A 217 -3.92 -6.70 -6.60
N VAL A 218 -2.83 -6.47 -7.32
CA VAL A 218 -2.74 -5.43 -8.34
C VAL A 218 -2.34 -6.10 -9.65
N TYR A 219 -3.09 -5.89 -10.72
CA TYR A 219 -2.79 -6.54 -12.01
C TYR A 219 -3.27 -5.74 -13.21
N LYS A 220 -2.56 -5.88 -14.32
CA LYS A 220 -2.89 -5.24 -15.58
C LYS A 220 -3.83 -6.13 -16.39
N ALA A 221 -4.98 -5.59 -16.80
CA ALA A 221 -5.90 -6.23 -17.71
C ALA A 221 -6.61 -5.20 -18.61
N LYS A 222 -6.60 -5.44 -19.93
CA LYS A 222 -7.15 -4.56 -20.98
C LYS A 222 -6.70 -3.09 -20.84
N GLY A 223 -5.42 -2.89 -20.54
CA GLY A 223 -4.85 -1.54 -20.43
C GLY A 223 -5.21 -0.79 -19.15
N ASN A 224 -5.73 -1.46 -18.13
CA ASN A 224 -5.97 -0.90 -16.80
C ASN A 224 -5.21 -1.70 -15.74
N TRP A 225 -4.63 -1.03 -14.75
CA TRP A 225 -4.11 -1.64 -13.54
C TRP A 225 -5.22 -1.74 -12.51
N TRP A 226 -5.82 -2.92 -12.37
CA TRP A 226 -6.88 -3.23 -11.43
C TRP A 226 -6.34 -3.48 -10.03
N LEU A 227 -7.10 -3.04 -9.05
CA LEU A 227 -6.85 -3.25 -7.63
C LEU A 227 -7.99 -4.05 -7.01
N GLU A 228 -7.65 -5.17 -6.39
CA GLU A 228 -8.56 -5.94 -5.54
C GLU A 228 -8.05 -6.00 -4.11
N LEU A 229 -8.97 -5.80 -3.16
CA LEU A 229 -8.70 -5.86 -1.73
C LEU A 229 -9.68 -6.85 -1.09
N GLY A 230 -9.17 -7.95 -0.53
CA GLY A 230 -10.03 -8.99 0.03
C GLY A 230 -11.05 -9.52 -0.97
N GLY A 231 -10.65 -9.61 -2.25
CA GLY A 231 -11.44 -10.01 -3.41
C GLY A 231 -12.65 -9.12 -3.74
N GLU A 232 -12.71 -7.91 -3.19
CA GLU A 232 -13.54 -6.83 -3.71
C GLU A 232 -12.72 -6.03 -4.72
N VAL A 233 -13.26 -5.79 -5.92
CA VAL A 233 -12.67 -4.89 -6.91
C VAL A 233 -12.82 -3.45 -6.41
N VAL A 234 -11.72 -2.82 -6.04
CA VAL A 234 -11.71 -1.45 -5.50
C VAL A 234 -11.87 -0.44 -6.65
N GLY A 235 -11.09 -0.62 -7.70
CA GLY A 235 -10.93 0.34 -8.79
C GLY A 235 -9.71 0.02 -9.63
N TYR A 236 -9.29 0.98 -10.44
CA TYR A 236 -8.16 0.80 -11.33
C TYR A 236 -7.48 2.12 -11.72
N TRP A 237 -6.23 2.01 -12.15
CA TRP A 237 -5.52 3.09 -12.83
C TRP A 237 -5.48 2.81 -14.35
N PRO A 238 -6.05 3.68 -15.20
CA PRO A 238 -5.90 3.56 -16.64
C PRO A 238 -4.42 3.68 -17.05
N ALA A 239 -3.88 2.71 -17.81
CA ALA A 239 -2.45 2.67 -18.14
C ALA A 239 -1.95 3.93 -18.87
N LYS A 240 -2.86 4.65 -19.55
CA LYS A 240 -2.58 5.92 -20.24
C LYS A 240 -2.16 7.08 -19.33
N ILE A 241 -2.35 6.99 -18.01
CA ILE A 241 -1.84 8.03 -17.06
C ILE A 241 -0.36 7.85 -16.72
N PHE A 242 0.21 6.70 -17.11
CA PHE A 242 1.60 6.34 -16.87
C PHE A 242 2.44 6.49 -18.14
N THR A 243 3.73 6.76 -17.96
CA THR A 243 4.72 6.76 -19.06
C THR A 243 5.33 5.37 -19.21
N HIS A 244 5.81 4.77 -18.13
CA HIS A 244 6.49 3.47 -18.12
C HIS A 244 5.59 2.31 -17.68
N LEU A 245 4.76 2.51 -16.65
CA LEU A 245 3.75 1.52 -16.25
C LEU A 245 2.62 1.40 -17.28
N SER A 246 2.64 2.18 -18.37
CA SER A 246 1.75 2.00 -19.51
C SER A 246 1.86 0.60 -20.12
N GLY A 247 3.07 0.05 -20.14
CA GLY A 247 3.40 -1.29 -20.63
C GLY A 247 3.38 -2.35 -19.52
N SER A 248 4.35 -2.32 -18.61
CA SER A 248 4.50 -3.34 -17.56
C SER A 248 5.37 -2.78 -16.43
N ALA A 249 5.37 -3.44 -15.28
CA ALA A 249 6.35 -3.20 -14.23
C ALA A 249 7.63 -4.00 -14.54
N ASN A 250 8.80 -3.42 -14.25
CA ASN A 250 10.09 -4.12 -14.33
C ASN A 250 10.59 -4.61 -12.96
N GLN A 251 9.95 -4.13 -11.88
CA GLN A 251 10.23 -4.54 -10.52
C GLN A 251 8.92 -4.58 -9.70
N VAL A 252 8.85 -5.55 -8.79
CA VAL A 252 7.83 -5.60 -7.74
C VAL A 252 8.54 -5.71 -6.40
N GLN A 253 8.17 -4.85 -5.44
CA GLN A 253 8.69 -4.89 -4.08
C GLN A 253 7.57 -5.13 -3.07
N TRP A 254 7.91 -5.73 -1.93
CA TRP A 254 7.04 -5.84 -0.75
C TRP A 254 7.86 -5.53 0.49
N GLY A 255 7.28 -4.85 1.48
CA GLY A 255 7.97 -4.64 2.74
C GLY A 255 7.42 -3.51 3.59
N GLY A 256 8.21 -3.16 4.60
CA GLY A 256 7.94 -2.06 5.51
C GLY A 256 8.75 -0.82 5.17
N GLU A 257 8.19 0.33 5.52
CA GLU A 257 8.79 1.64 5.40
C GLU A 257 8.42 2.50 6.61
N ILE A 258 9.37 3.28 7.09
CA ILE A 258 9.12 4.32 8.09
C ILE A 258 9.78 5.62 7.66
N VAL A 259 9.32 6.72 8.24
CA VAL A 259 10.02 8.01 8.21
C VAL A 259 10.66 8.24 9.57
N ASN A 260 11.93 8.64 9.57
CA ASN A 260 12.73 9.01 10.71
C ASN A 260 13.12 10.49 10.57
N THR A 261 12.50 11.34 11.37
CA THR A 261 12.76 12.78 11.46
C THR A 261 13.85 13.13 12.47
N ARG A 262 14.29 12.15 13.27
CA ARG A 262 15.25 12.30 14.37
C ARG A 262 14.89 13.44 15.32
N THR A 263 13.59 13.53 15.65
CA THR A 263 13.12 14.50 16.65
C THR A 263 13.92 14.28 17.94
N ASN A 264 14.59 15.32 18.44
CA ASN A 264 15.53 15.29 19.59
C ASN A 264 16.93 14.70 19.35
N GLY A 265 17.35 14.54 18.10
CA GLY A 265 18.74 14.18 17.76
C GLY A 265 19.12 12.71 17.97
N HIS A 266 18.14 11.86 18.22
CA HIS A 266 18.29 10.40 18.31
C HIS A 266 17.48 9.70 17.23
N HIS A 267 17.62 8.38 17.08
CA HIS A 267 16.78 7.63 16.16
C HIS A 267 15.30 7.66 16.59
N THR A 268 14.37 7.65 15.65
CA THR A 268 12.93 7.62 15.94
C THR A 268 12.47 6.42 16.77
N THR A 269 11.49 6.64 17.64
CA THR A 269 10.69 5.60 18.32
C THR A 269 9.60 4.97 17.45
N THR A 270 9.40 5.47 16.22
CA THR A 270 8.48 4.89 15.24
C THR A 270 8.83 3.43 14.96
N GLN A 271 7.82 2.59 15.07
CA GLN A 271 7.90 1.15 14.90
C GLN A 271 7.59 0.76 13.46
N MET A 272 8.27 -0.27 12.95
CA MET A 272 7.95 -0.88 11.66
C MET A 272 7.15 -2.17 11.86
N GLY A 273 6.07 -2.34 11.09
CA GLY A 273 5.23 -3.53 11.13
C GLY A 273 4.60 -3.74 12.51
N SER A 274 5.05 -4.78 13.21
CA SER A 274 4.58 -5.12 14.56
C SER A 274 5.29 -4.36 15.69
N GLY A 275 6.38 -3.65 15.38
CA GLY A 275 7.31 -3.12 16.39
C GLY A 275 8.31 -4.14 16.94
N HIS A 276 8.21 -5.40 16.52
CA HIS A 276 9.11 -6.50 16.92
C HIS A 276 10.01 -6.95 15.78
N PHE A 277 11.18 -7.46 16.13
CA PHE A 277 12.14 -7.98 15.14
C PHE A 277 11.61 -9.25 14.45
N ALA A 278 11.95 -9.40 13.18
CA ALA A 278 11.55 -10.49 12.30
C ALA A 278 11.94 -11.89 12.81
N SER A 279 12.96 -11.97 13.65
CA SER A 279 13.40 -13.20 14.32
C SER A 279 12.35 -13.80 15.26
N GLU A 280 11.39 -13.00 15.73
CA GLU A 280 10.28 -13.46 16.56
C GLU A 280 9.20 -14.23 15.78
N ARG A 281 9.19 -14.12 14.44
CA ARG A 281 8.36 -14.92 13.51
C ARG A 281 6.84 -14.80 13.76
N TYR A 282 6.08 -15.81 13.32
CA TYR A 282 4.63 -15.80 13.27
C TYR A 282 3.98 -15.48 14.62
N SER A 283 2.85 -14.76 14.57
CA SER A 283 2.10 -14.19 15.70
C SER A 283 2.79 -13.05 16.47
N LYS A 284 4.07 -12.76 16.21
CA LYS A 284 4.84 -11.75 16.94
C LYS A 284 5.42 -10.66 16.05
N ALA A 285 6.06 -11.07 14.95
CA ALA A 285 6.56 -10.20 13.90
C ALA A 285 5.48 -9.97 12.81
N ALA A 286 5.61 -8.87 12.06
CA ALA A 286 4.78 -8.65 10.88
C ALA A 286 5.19 -9.57 9.73
N LEU A 287 4.23 -9.95 8.89
CA LEU A 287 4.39 -11.00 7.88
C LEU A 287 3.76 -10.57 6.56
N PHE A 288 4.52 -10.76 5.48
CA PHE A 288 4.02 -10.86 4.12
C PHE A 288 4.08 -12.32 3.67
N TYR A 289 3.00 -12.84 3.10
CA TYR A 289 2.91 -14.24 2.71
C TYR A 289 2.04 -14.43 1.47
N ASN A 290 2.10 -15.63 0.90
CA ASN A 290 1.53 -15.98 -0.39
C ASN A 290 1.97 -14.99 -1.48
N LEU A 291 3.26 -14.64 -1.49
CA LEU A 291 3.81 -13.76 -2.53
C LEU A 291 3.69 -14.43 -3.89
N GLN A 292 3.02 -13.76 -4.82
CA GLN A 292 2.85 -14.20 -6.20
C GLN A 292 3.03 -13.03 -7.17
N LEU A 293 3.47 -13.37 -8.37
CA LEU A 293 3.70 -12.46 -9.48
C LEU A 293 2.90 -12.89 -10.68
N ASN A 294 2.46 -11.90 -11.46
CA ASN A 294 1.89 -12.11 -12.77
C ASN A 294 2.91 -11.69 -13.83
N THR A 295 3.22 -12.59 -14.77
CA THR A 295 4.19 -12.35 -15.86
C THR A 295 3.56 -12.59 -17.23
N ILE A 296 2.23 -12.63 -17.33
CA ILE A 296 1.49 -12.89 -18.55
C ILE A 296 0.45 -11.79 -18.70
N GLU A 297 0.62 -10.91 -19.68
CA GLU A 297 -0.33 -9.83 -19.94
C GLU A 297 -1.74 -10.36 -20.17
N ASP A 298 -2.75 -9.63 -19.67
CA ASP A 298 -4.17 -9.94 -19.84
C ASP A 298 -4.60 -11.35 -19.36
N SER A 299 -3.79 -11.98 -18.52
CA SER A 299 -4.12 -13.23 -17.83
C SER A 299 -4.16 -12.97 -16.32
N PRO A 300 -5.16 -13.42 -15.57
CA PRO A 300 -5.21 -13.33 -14.10
C PRO A 300 -4.37 -14.43 -13.43
N THR A 301 -3.34 -14.94 -14.11
CA THR A 301 -2.53 -16.07 -13.61
C THR A 301 -1.40 -15.58 -12.72
N PHE A 302 -1.50 -15.92 -11.43
CA PHE A 302 -0.48 -15.61 -10.44
C PHE A 302 0.38 -16.84 -10.13
N GLN A 303 1.68 -16.69 -10.31
CA GLN A 303 2.65 -17.75 -10.05
C GLN A 303 3.62 -17.36 -8.93
N ARG A 304 4.22 -18.37 -8.31
CA ARG A 304 5.27 -18.16 -7.32
C ARG A 304 6.47 -17.47 -7.97
N PRO A 305 7.13 -16.52 -7.30
CA PRO A 305 8.34 -15.93 -7.83
C PRO A 305 9.44 -16.99 -8.00
N ARG A 306 10.01 -17.11 -9.20
CA ARG A 306 11.14 -18.05 -9.46
C ARG A 306 12.42 -17.61 -8.75
N TYR A 307 12.65 -16.31 -8.72
CA TYR A 307 13.76 -15.66 -8.03
C TYR A 307 13.19 -14.46 -7.30
N VAL A 308 13.21 -14.52 -5.97
CA VAL A 308 13.03 -13.33 -5.15
C VAL A 308 14.42 -12.87 -4.76
N PHE A 309 14.77 -11.69 -5.25
CA PHE A 309 16.06 -11.02 -5.20
C PHE A 309 16.22 -10.23 -3.87
N PRO A 310 17.38 -9.62 -3.58
CA PRO A 310 17.95 -9.52 -2.23
C PRO A 310 17.11 -8.73 -1.23
N LEU A 311 17.31 -9.06 0.05
CA LEU A 311 16.74 -8.33 1.17
C LEU A 311 17.43 -6.97 1.25
N SER A 312 16.65 -5.89 1.33
CA SER A 312 17.17 -4.55 1.61
C SER A 312 16.69 -4.11 2.97
N VAL A 313 17.63 -3.81 3.87
CA VAL A 313 17.33 -3.25 5.20
C VAL A 313 18.21 -2.02 5.38
N SER A 314 17.59 -0.84 5.47
CA SER A 314 18.33 0.44 5.58
C SER A 314 19.15 0.51 6.86
N ASN A 315 18.58 0.05 7.98
CA ASN A 315 19.24 0.08 9.28
C ASN A 315 18.95 -1.22 10.07
N GLY A 316 19.82 -2.22 9.89
CA GLY A 316 19.65 -3.57 10.44
C GLY A 316 19.64 -3.66 11.98
N ASN A 317 20.09 -2.60 12.67
CA ASN A 317 20.05 -2.54 14.13
C ASN A 317 18.69 -2.07 14.67
N CYS A 318 17.91 -1.34 13.86
CA CYS A 318 16.64 -0.73 14.24
C CYS A 318 15.45 -1.55 13.72
N TYR A 319 15.61 -2.07 12.50
CA TYR A 319 14.61 -2.85 11.78
C TYR A 319 15.26 -4.10 11.21
N SER A 320 14.45 -5.13 10.99
CA SER A 320 14.94 -6.42 10.55
C SER A 320 14.00 -7.05 9.55
N LEU A 321 14.56 -7.94 8.74
CA LEU A 321 13.83 -8.72 7.76
C LEU A 321 14.37 -10.15 7.76
N LEU A 322 13.46 -11.12 7.80
CA LEU A 322 13.79 -12.53 7.81
C LEU A 322 12.95 -13.26 6.76
N ARG A 323 13.57 -13.59 5.64
CA ARG A 323 12.97 -14.50 4.66
C ARG A 323 12.93 -15.92 5.23
N ALA A 324 11.78 -16.58 5.07
CA ALA A 324 11.60 -17.96 5.49
C ALA A 324 11.52 -18.90 4.27
N GLN A 325 11.76 -20.18 4.52
CA GLN A 325 11.57 -21.21 3.50
C GLN A 325 10.09 -21.34 3.14
N TYR A 326 9.82 -21.73 1.89
CA TYR A 326 8.46 -21.98 1.43
C TYR A 326 7.72 -22.94 2.36
N GLN A 327 6.48 -22.59 2.71
CA GLN A 327 5.59 -23.46 3.47
C GLN A 327 4.23 -23.51 2.76
N LYS A 328 3.62 -24.70 2.67
CA LYS A 328 2.35 -24.88 1.94
C LYS A 328 1.25 -23.88 2.37
N ASN A 329 1.19 -23.55 3.66
CA ASN A 329 0.16 -22.66 4.21
C ASN A 329 0.49 -21.15 4.06
N PHE A 330 1.78 -20.79 3.94
CA PHE A 330 2.22 -19.40 3.82
C PHE A 330 2.74 -19.04 2.43
N GLY A 331 2.90 -19.99 1.52
CA GLY A 331 3.57 -19.76 0.26
C GLY A 331 5.01 -19.26 0.44
N ASP A 332 5.48 -18.47 -0.53
CA ASP A 332 6.67 -17.64 -0.36
C ASP A 332 6.33 -16.48 0.59
N HIS A 333 7.16 -16.27 1.61
CA HIS A 333 6.87 -15.33 2.71
C HIS A 333 8.13 -14.82 3.41
N PHE A 334 7.98 -13.70 4.12
CA PHE A 334 9.02 -13.14 4.97
C PHE A 334 8.43 -12.40 6.17
N PHE A 335 9.19 -12.37 7.26
CA PHE A 335 8.89 -11.56 8.44
C PHE A 335 9.66 -10.24 8.38
N TYR A 336 9.09 -9.18 8.93
CA TYR A 336 9.72 -7.88 9.01
C TYR A 336 9.26 -7.11 10.26
N GLY A 337 10.03 -6.10 10.62
CA GLY A 337 9.68 -5.16 11.68
C GLY A 337 10.86 -4.80 12.58
N GLY A 338 10.58 -3.94 13.54
CA GLY A 338 11.53 -3.55 14.57
C GLY A 338 11.03 -2.35 15.37
N PRO A 339 11.61 -2.12 16.55
CA PRO A 339 11.13 -1.13 17.49
C PRO A 339 11.53 0.31 17.16
N GLY A 340 12.44 0.53 16.20
CA GLY A 340 13.11 1.81 16.03
C GLY A 340 14.13 2.04 17.15
N TYR A 341 13.96 3.12 17.91
CA TYR A 341 14.87 3.54 18.98
C TYR A 341 15.09 2.45 20.04
N SER A 342 16.36 2.08 20.26
CA SER A 342 16.75 1.10 21.26
C SER A 342 18.22 1.24 21.65
N ARG A 343 18.72 0.45 22.61
CA ARG A 343 20.16 0.46 22.95
C ARG A 343 21.07 0.09 21.77
N SER A 344 20.58 -0.74 20.85
CA SER A 344 21.29 -1.13 19.64
C SER A 344 21.09 -0.15 18.49
N CYS A 345 20.10 0.75 18.61
CA CYS A 345 19.72 1.76 17.64
C CYS A 345 19.44 3.10 18.36
N PRO A 346 20.48 3.80 18.82
CA PRO A 346 20.34 5.08 19.53
C PRO A 346 20.05 6.24 18.57
#